data_AF-A0A395SXW8-F1
#
_entry.id   AF-A0A395SXW8-F1
#
_cell.length_a   1.000
_cell.length_b   1.000
_cell.length_c   1.000
_cell.angle_alpha   90.00
_cell.angle_beta   90.00
_cell.angle_gamma   90.00
#
_symmetry.space_group_name_H-M   'P 1'
#
loop_
_entity.id
_entity.type
_entity.pdbx_description
1 polymer ?
#
loop_
_entity_poly.entity_id
_entity_poly.type
_entity_poly.pdbx_seq_one_letter_code
_entity_poly.pdbx_strand_id
1 'polypeptide(L)'
;MRFAITTISTILVGAASAAVAKYEAGTEVQGFKLPEGLTDGFYVAYFDDAGNEVHEMVNVPISSGAMSGLPLSTSTIGNDEGKLHARAAELYCGCGFKMNTRDCDAAVEDLKVQSDRCYADKKKCNHLIDRKMSWYSIRGSVVAFACNWFWEPVAMGRRDYLTDVMARITKNCGLYVPGTYTSSEGGVPYYGYMNYRAGLDFCMDSDSSNRPRC
;
A
#
# COMPACT_ATOMS: atom_id res chain seq x y z
N MET A 1 -55.46 41.87 52.48
CA MET A 1 -54.10 42.15 51.95
C MET A 1 -53.78 41.13 50.88
N ARG A 2 -52.87 41.43 49.94
CA ARG A 2 -52.41 40.49 48.90
C ARG A 2 -51.09 39.84 49.32
N PHE A 3 -50.97 38.53 49.15
CA PHE A 3 -49.67 37.87 48.94
C PHE A 3 -49.86 36.79 47.87
N ALA A 4 -49.15 36.94 46.75
CA ALA A 4 -49.06 35.92 45.71
C ALA A 4 -47.74 35.17 45.91
N ILE A 5 -47.79 33.83 45.88
CA ILE A 5 -46.61 32.98 46.02
C ILE A 5 -46.25 32.47 44.62
N THR A 6 -45.18 33.02 44.05
CA THR A 6 -44.67 32.61 42.73
C THR A 6 -43.74 31.41 42.91
N THR A 7 -44.18 30.22 42.50
CA THR A 7 -43.34 29.01 42.52
C THR A 7 -42.29 29.08 41.41
N ILE A 8 -41.01 28.87 41.77
CA ILE A 8 -39.89 28.85 40.81
C ILE A 8 -39.68 27.43 40.30
N SER A 9 -39.70 27.24 38.99
CA SER A 9 -39.43 25.95 38.35
C SER A 9 -37.93 25.65 38.29
N THR A 10 -37.46 24.68 39.08
CA THR A 10 -36.07 24.20 39.03
C THR A 10 -35.85 23.32 37.80
N ILE A 11 -35.03 23.76 36.85
CA ILE A 11 -34.58 22.95 35.72
C ILE A 11 -33.37 22.12 36.17
N LEU A 12 -33.52 20.78 36.23
CA LEU A 12 -32.37 19.88 36.35
C LEU A 12 -31.68 19.77 34.98
N VAL A 13 -30.47 20.31 34.86
CA VAL A 13 -29.57 19.97 33.76
C VAL A 13 -28.95 18.61 34.04
N GLY A 14 -29.48 17.56 33.42
CA GLY A 14 -28.91 16.22 33.50
C GLY A 14 -27.59 16.16 32.74
N ALA A 15 -26.47 16.16 33.46
CA ALA A 15 -25.15 15.94 32.88
C ALA A 15 -25.04 14.47 32.41
N ALA A 16 -25.28 14.23 31.13
CA ALA A 16 -25.04 12.95 30.50
C ALA A 16 -23.52 12.71 30.39
N SER A 17 -22.95 12.05 31.41
CA SER A 17 -21.56 11.60 31.39
C SER A 17 -21.36 10.61 30.25
N ALA A 18 -20.90 11.09 29.10
CA ALA A 18 -20.46 10.25 28.00
C ALA A 18 -19.31 9.37 28.50
N ALA A 19 -19.59 8.07 28.65
CA ALA A 19 -18.57 7.10 28.99
C ALA A 19 -17.56 7.07 27.84
N VAL A 20 -16.36 7.61 28.07
CA VAL A 20 -15.28 7.57 27.08
C VAL A 20 -14.93 6.11 26.85
N ALA A 21 -15.38 5.57 25.72
CA ALA A 21 -15.05 4.22 25.30
C ALA A 21 -13.52 4.14 25.18
N LYS A 22 -12.91 3.27 26.00
CA LYS A 22 -11.50 2.95 25.84
C LYS A 22 -11.35 2.21 24.52
N TYR A 23 -10.77 2.87 23.53
CA TYR A 23 -10.25 2.18 22.36
C TYR A 23 -9.10 1.29 22.82
N GLU A 24 -9.38 0.00 22.98
CA GLU A 24 -8.34 -1.01 23.12
C GLU A 24 -7.59 -1.09 21.79
N ALA A 25 -6.26 -1.15 21.85
CA ALA A 25 -5.39 -1.13 20.68
C ALA A 25 -5.40 -2.50 19.97
N GLY A 26 -6.51 -2.81 19.30
CA GLY A 26 -6.58 -3.93 18.38
C GLY A 26 -5.56 -3.76 17.26
N THR A 27 -4.89 -4.85 16.88
CA THR A 27 -4.09 -4.93 15.67
C THR A 27 -5.01 -4.97 14.46
N GLU A 28 -5.60 -3.81 14.15
CA GLU A 28 -6.43 -3.60 12.97
C GLU A 28 -5.53 -3.75 11.73
N VAL A 29 -5.67 -4.90 11.04
CA VAL A 29 -5.06 -5.11 9.74
C VAL A 29 -5.74 -4.15 8.76
N GLN A 30 -4.92 -3.33 8.09
CA GLN A 30 -5.40 -2.17 7.35
C GLN A 30 -5.44 -2.46 5.85
N GLY A 31 -6.65 -2.79 5.39
CA GLY A 31 -6.99 -2.88 3.98
C GLY A 31 -7.22 -1.53 3.32
N PHE A 32 -7.15 -1.51 1.98
CA PHE A 32 -7.45 -0.34 1.16
C PHE A 32 -8.16 -0.75 -0.14
N LYS A 33 -9.42 -0.34 -0.31
CA LYS A 33 -10.35 -0.72 -1.37
C LYS A 33 -10.33 0.29 -2.51
N LEU A 34 -9.62 -0.06 -3.58
CA LEU A 34 -9.46 0.79 -4.76
C LEU A 34 -10.83 1.27 -5.31
N PRO A 35 -11.14 2.58 -5.26
CA PRO A 35 -12.41 3.09 -5.78
C PRO A 35 -12.59 2.87 -7.29
N GLU A 36 -13.84 2.95 -7.73
CA GLU A 36 -14.19 2.94 -9.14
C GLU A 36 -13.71 4.22 -9.85
N GLY A 37 -13.30 4.10 -11.12
CA GLY A 37 -12.94 5.26 -11.94
C GLY A 37 -11.59 5.90 -11.62
N LEU A 38 -10.72 5.24 -10.85
CA LEU A 38 -9.32 5.66 -10.69
C LEU A 38 -8.65 5.79 -12.07
N THR A 39 -8.03 6.94 -12.31
CA THR A 39 -7.17 7.17 -13.48
C THR A 39 -5.79 6.58 -13.25
N ASP A 40 -5.06 6.28 -14.33
CA ASP A 40 -3.62 5.98 -14.26
C ASP A 40 -2.89 7.02 -13.38
N GLY A 41 -2.02 6.57 -12.46
CA GLY A 41 -1.24 7.44 -11.58
C GLY A 41 -0.60 6.71 -10.40
N PHE A 42 0.28 7.40 -9.67
CA PHE A 42 0.77 7.01 -8.35
C PHE A 42 -0.05 7.69 -7.25
N TYR A 43 -0.43 6.90 -6.25
CA TYR A 43 -1.31 7.24 -5.17
C TYR A 43 -0.76 6.81 -3.80
N VAL A 44 -1.16 7.57 -2.77
CA VAL A 44 -1.07 7.15 -1.38
C VAL A 44 -2.48 6.89 -0.87
N ALA A 45 -2.74 5.66 -0.43
CA ALA A 45 -3.94 5.32 0.34
C ALA A 45 -3.66 5.55 1.82
N TYR A 46 -4.56 6.17 2.56
CA TYR A 46 -4.46 6.35 4.01
C TYR A 46 -5.82 6.55 4.68
N PHE A 47 -5.87 6.44 6.01
CA PHE A 47 -7.05 6.83 6.79
C PHE A 47 -6.86 8.22 7.40
N ASP A 48 -7.87 9.09 7.28
CA ASP A 48 -7.84 10.44 7.88
C ASP A 48 -8.16 10.44 9.40
N ASP A 49 -8.07 11.62 10.03
CA ASP A 49 -8.35 11.81 11.47
C ASP A 49 -9.81 11.46 11.87
N ALA A 50 -10.74 11.39 10.91
CA ALA A 50 -12.12 10.98 11.12
C ALA A 50 -12.35 9.48 10.81
N GLY A 51 -11.32 8.77 10.35
CA GLY A 51 -11.38 7.35 9.97
C GLY A 51 -11.93 7.09 8.57
N ASN A 52 -12.01 8.10 7.70
CA ASN A 52 -12.37 7.90 6.30
C ASN A 52 -11.17 7.36 5.52
N GLU A 53 -11.44 6.48 4.55
CA GLU A 53 -10.44 5.99 3.61
C GLU A 53 -10.21 7.01 2.49
N VAL A 54 -8.95 7.42 2.28
CA VAL A 54 -8.55 8.47 1.33
C VAL A 54 -7.51 7.92 0.35
N HIS A 55 -7.70 8.21 -0.94
CA HIS A 55 -6.78 7.86 -2.03
C HIS A 55 -6.27 9.14 -2.69
N GLU A 56 -5.14 9.66 -2.24
CA GLU A 56 -4.54 10.89 -2.78
C GLU A 56 -3.62 10.58 -3.96
N MET A 57 -3.88 11.17 -5.14
CA MET A 57 -2.96 11.08 -6.28
C MET A 57 -1.77 12.02 -6.06
N VAL A 58 -0.63 11.46 -5.67
CA VAL A 58 0.59 12.22 -5.42
C VAL A 58 1.40 12.46 -6.70
N ASN A 59 1.23 11.63 -7.75
CA ASN A 59 1.88 11.85 -9.04
C ASN A 59 1.10 11.29 -10.24
N VAL A 60 1.10 12.04 -11.33
CA VAL A 60 0.63 11.57 -12.65
C VAL A 60 1.59 10.53 -13.25
N PRO A 61 1.12 9.67 -14.18
CA PRO A 61 1.93 8.62 -14.79
C PRO A 61 3.15 9.13 -15.52
N ILE A 62 4.19 8.30 -15.57
CA ILE A 62 5.38 8.58 -16.37
C ILE A 62 5.04 8.39 -17.85
N SER A 63 5.37 9.42 -18.64
CA SER A 63 5.12 9.42 -20.08
C SER A 63 5.99 8.37 -20.78
N SER A 64 5.45 7.75 -21.83
CA SER A 64 6.11 6.63 -22.53
C SER A 64 7.52 6.98 -23.03
N GLY A 65 7.76 8.24 -23.43
CA GLY A 65 9.07 8.72 -23.87
C GLY A 65 10.12 8.77 -22.74
N ALA A 66 9.71 8.97 -21.49
CA ALA A 66 10.60 8.88 -20.33
C ALA A 66 10.90 7.42 -19.95
N MET A 67 9.98 6.48 -20.20
CA MET A 67 10.24 5.05 -20.01
C MET A 67 11.25 4.50 -21.03
N SER A 68 11.20 4.93 -22.30
CA SER A 68 12.17 4.52 -23.34
C SER A 68 13.61 4.97 -23.09
N GLY A 69 13.85 5.90 -22.16
CA GLY A 69 15.20 6.33 -21.74
C GLY A 69 15.77 5.54 -20.57
N LEU A 70 15.00 4.64 -19.96
CA LEU A 70 15.43 3.81 -18.84
C LEU A 70 15.97 2.47 -19.37
N PRO A 71 17.08 1.93 -18.81
CA PRO A 71 17.56 0.62 -19.19
C PRO A 71 16.53 -0.45 -18.81
N LEU A 72 16.08 -1.22 -19.80
CA LEU A 72 15.27 -2.42 -19.57
C LEU A 72 16.00 -3.29 -18.56
N SER A 73 15.44 -3.41 -17.36
CA SER A 73 16.16 -3.96 -16.21
C SER A 73 16.24 -5.49 -16.28
N THR A 74 17.17 -5.99 -17.10
CA THR A 74 17.61 -7.37 -17.08
C THR A 74 18.34 -7.63 -15.75
N SER A 75 17.58 -7.90 -14.68
CA SER A 75 18.14 -8.40 -13.43
C SER A 75 18.90 -9.68 -13.72
N THR A 76 20.23 -9.59 -13.70
CA THR A 76 21.11 -10.76 -13.65
C THR A 76 20.89 -11.42 -12.30
N ILE A 77 19.89 -12.31 -12.21
CA ILE A 77 19.64 -13.12 -11.02
C ILE A 77 20.78 -14.13 -10.90
N GLY A 78 21.90 -13.67 -10.36
CA GLY A 78 23.02 -14.52 -9.96
C GLY A 78 22.56 -15.51 -8.91
N ASN A 79 23.22 -16.65 -8.86
CA ASN A 79 23.05 -17.57 -7.75
C ASN A 79 23.72 -16.92 -6.52
N ASP A 80 22.92 -16.62 -5.48
CA ASP A 80 23.35 -15.94 -4.24
C ASP A 80 24.22 -16.85 -3.33
N GLU A 81 25.27 -17.45 -3.89
CA GLU A 81 26.22 -18.40 -3.24
C GLU A 81 27.21 -17.70 -2.28
N GLY A 82 27.00 -16.44 -1.89
CA GLY A 82 28.03 -15.69 -1.16
C GLY A 82 27.72 -14.27 -0.69
N LYS A 83 26.46 -13.94 -0.35
CA LYS A 83 26.11 -12.66 0.29
C LYS A 83 25.23 -12.88 1.51
N LEU A 84 25.34 -11.92 2.45
CA LEU A 84 24.69 -11.89 3.77
C LEU A 84 23.27 -12.45 3.72
N HIS A 85 22.96 -13.40 4.63
CA HIS A 85 21.72 -14.17 4.68
C HIS A 85 20.51 -13.37 4.20
N ALA A 86 19.99 -13.72 3.02
CA ALA A 86 18.71 -13.22 2.58
C ALA A 86 17.67 -13.60 3.64
N ARG A 87 16.99 -12.59 4.19
CA ARG A 87 15.91 -12.79 5.16
C ARG A 87 14.92 -13.81 4.62
N ALA A 88 14.32 -14.60 5.51
CA ALA A 88 13.26 -15.51 5.12
C ALA A 88 12.15 -14.70 4.40
N ALA A 89 11.92 -15.08 3.14
CA ALA A 89 11.09 -14.34 2.20
C ALA A 89 9.81 -15.12 1.96
N GLU A 90 8.68 -14.44 2.12
CA GLU A 90 7.35 -14.99 1.91
C GLU A 90 6.81 -14.49 0.57
N LEU A 91 6.22 -15.41 -0.19
CA LEU A 91 5.76 -15.20 -1.55
C LEU A 91 4.33 -15.75 -1.68
N TYR A 92 3.47 -14.97 -2.32
CA TYR A 92 2.06 -15.29 -2.51
C TYR A 92 1.74 -15.09 -4.00
N CYS A 93 1.49 -16.17 -4.73
CA CYS A 93 1.37 -16.15 -6.19
C CYS A 93 -0.06 -16.43 -6.66
N GLY A 94 -0.63 -15.53 -7.47
CA GLY A 94 -1.93 -15.66 -8.12
C GLY A 94 -1.93 -16.64 -9.31
N CYS A 95 -1.49 -17.87 -9.09
CA CYS A 95 -1.32 -18.87 -10.14
C CYS A 95 -2.62 -19.14 -10.90
N GLY A 96 -2.53 -19.16 -12.23
CA GLY A 96 -3.68 -19.30 -13.14
C GLY A 96 -4.24 -17.97 -13.65
N PHE A 97 -3.96 -16.86 -12.97
CA PHE A 97 -4.25 -15.52 -13.47
C PHE A 97 -3.11 -14.97 -14.33
N LYS A 98 -3.46 -14.09 -15.27
CA LYS A 98 -2.54 -13.28 -16.06
C LYS A 98 -2.95 -11.81 -16.00
N MET A 99 -1.99 -10.94 -16.26
CA MET A 99 -2.17 -9.48 -16.30
C MET A 99 -1.82 -8.94 -17.69
N ASN A 100 -2.27 -7.73 -18.01
CA ASN A 100 -1.76 -7.00 -19.17
C ASN A 100 -0.28 -6.64 -18.93
N THR A 101 0.58 -7.01 -19.87
CA THR A 101 2.04 -6.90 -19.73
C THR A 101 2.49 -5.44 -19.67
N ARG A 102 1.96 -4.61 -20.58
CA ARG A 102 2.29 -3.18 -20.70
C ARG A 102 1.84 -2.40 -19.46
N ASP A 103 0.65 -2.73 -18.96
CA ASP A 103 0.09 -2.12 -17.75
C ASP A 103 0.93 -2.48 -16.52
N CYS A 104 1.31 -3.76 -16.41
CA CYS A 104 2.15 -4.27 -15.33
C CYS A 104 3.53 -3.59 -15.28
N ASP A 105 4.26 -3.58 -16.41
CA ASP A 105 5.58 -2.96 -16.48
C ASP A 105 5.52 -1.46 -16.13
N ALA A 106 4.49 -0.77 -16.62
CA ALA A 106 4.30 0.66 -16.41
C ALA A 106 3.93 1.00 -14.94
N ALA A 107 3.02 0.24 -14.32
CA ALA A 107 2.63 0.45 -12.92
C ALA A 107 3.80 0.19 -11.96
N VAL A 108 4.57 -0.88 -12.22
CA VAL A 108 5.79 -1.21 -11.47
C VAL A 108 6.85 -0.11 -11.61
N GLU A 109 7.04 0.47 -12.81
CA GLU A 109 8.05 1.52 -13.00
C GLU A 109 7.63 2.88 -12.43
N ASP A 110 6.34 3.24 -12.47
CA ASP A 110 5.83 4.42 -11.74
C ASP A 110 6.10 4.30 -10.23
N LEU A 111 5.86 3.12 -9.64
CA LEU A 111 6.10 2.86 -8.22
C LEU A 111 7.59 2.96 -7.85
N LYS A 112 8.47 2.42 -8.70
CA LYS A 112 9.93 2.51 -8.54
C LYS A 112 10.44 3.95 -8.63
N VAL A 113 9.96 4.72 -9.60
CA VAL A 113 10.37 6.11 -9.78
C VAL A 113 9.82 7.01 -8.67
N GLN A 114 8.63 6.74 -8.15
CA GLN A 114 8.14 7.42 -6.96
C GLN A 114 9.09 7.21 -5.78
N SER A 115 9.54 5.98 -5.53
CA SER A 115 10.54 5.71 -4.49
C SER A 115 11.83 6.51 -4.71
N ASP A 116 12.41 6.47 -5.92
CA ASP A 116 13.62 7.26 -6.24
C ASP A 116 13.41 8.78 -6.04
N ARG A 117 12.22 9.33 -6.34
CA ARG A 117 11.88 10.74 -6.05
C ARG A 117 11.90 11.04 -4.55
N CYS A 118 11.32 10.16 -3.73
CA CYS A 118 11.25 10.33 -2.27
C CYS A 118 12.61 10.12 -1.58
N TYR A 119 13.50 9.32 -2.16
CA TYR A 119 14.89 9.23 -1.72
C TYR A 119 15.74 10.43 -2.15
N ALA A 120 15.48 11.00 -3.34
CA ALA A 120 16.23 12.15 -3.87
C ALA A 120 15.88 13.46 -3.15
N ASP A 121 14.62 13.69 -2.77
CA ASP A 121 14.20 14.90 -2.07
C ASP A 121 13.29 14.62 -0.86
N LYS A 122 13.94 14.33 0.27
CA LYS A 122 13.32 14.12 1.58
C LYS A 122 12.53 15.33 2.12
N LYS A 123 12.57 16.50 1.47
CA LYS A 123 11.73 17.66 1.84
C LYS A 123 10.39 17.69 1.09
N LYS A 124 10.26 16.93 -0.01
CA LYS A 124 9.04 16.85 -0.83
C LYS A 124 8.24 15.57 -0.62
N CYS A 125 8.89 14.48 -0.21
CA CYS A 125 8.24 13.21 0.05
C CYS A 125 8.99 12.46 1.16
N ASN A 126 8.25 11.84 2.08
CA ASN A 126 8.81 10.87 3.01
C ASN A 126 9.02 9.53 2.28
N HIS A 127 10.10 8.81 2.57
CA HIS A 127 10.34 7.46 2.04
C HIS A 127 9.89 6.36 3.02
N LEU A 128 9.29 6.75 4.14
CA LEU A 128 8.55 5.86 5.02
C LEU A 128 7.09 5.85 4.58
N ILE A 129 6.53 4.65 4.45
CA ILE A 129 5.09 4.43 4.44
C ILE A 129 4.66 4.44 5.90
N ASP A 130 3.84 5.41 6.29
CA ASP A 130 3.45 5.58 7.68
C ASP A 130 2.48 4.47 8.14
N ARG A 131 2.11 4.49 9.41
CA ARG A 131 0.98 3.71 9.93
C ARG A 131 -0.30 4.13 9.21
N LYS A 132 -1.23 3.20 9.03
CA LYS A 132 -2.49 3.45 8.33
C LYS A 132 -2.32 4.05 6.93
N MET A 133 -1.25 3.66 6.23
CA MET A 133 -0.89 4.14 4.90
C MET A 133 -0.42 3.00 4.00
N SER A 134 -0.68 3.08 2.70
CA SER A 134 -0.11 2.19 1.68
C SER A 134 0.12 2.94 0.37
N TRP A 135 1.14 2.53 -0.39
CA TRP A 135 1.56 3.18 -1.63
C TRP A 135 1.19 2.31 -2.82
N TYR A 136 0.64 2.89 -3.89
CA TYR A 136 0.32 2.12 -5.09
C TYR A 136 0.35 2.95 -6.38
N SER A 137 0.58 2.29 -7.50
CA SER A 137 0.46 2.82 -8.86
C SER A 137 -0.61 2.03 -9.61
N ILE A 138 -1.53 2.71 -10.29
CA ILE A 138 -2.43 2.08 -11.28
C ILE A 138 -2.00 2.47 -12.68
N ARG A 139 -2.00 1.47 -13.58
CA ARG A 139 -1.99 1.67 -15.03
C ARG A 139 -3.00 0.71 -15.65
N GLY A 140 -4.03 1.24 -16.32
CA GLY A 140 -5.07 0.46 -16.98
C GLY A 140 -5.69 -0.63 -16.09
N SER A 141 -5.30 -1.88 -16.34
CA SER A 141 -5.80 -3.08 -15.67
C SER A 141 -4.92 -3.62 -14.54
N VAL A 142 -3.83 -2.95 -14.16
CA VAL A 142 -2.90 -3.42 -13.10
C VAL A 142 -2.68 -2.38 -12.02
N VAL A 143 -2.67 -2.85 -10.77
CA VAL A 143 -2.13 -2.13 -9.61
C VAL A 143 -0.78 -2.75 -9.20
N ALA A 144 0.23 -1.91 -8.98
CA ALA A 144 1.49 -2.28 -8.33
C ALA A 144 1.59 -1.55 -6.99
N PHE A 145 1.99 -2.22 -5.92
CA PHE A 145 1.79 -1.72 -4.55
C PHE A 145 2.94 -2.02 -3.58
N ALA A 146 2.93 -1.28 -2.46
CA ALA A 146 3.69 -1.50 -1.25
C ALA A 146 2.80 -1.17 -0.04
N CYS A 147 2.32 -2.20 0.67
CA CYS A 147 1.40 -2.04 1.81
C CYS A 147 2.12 -2.03 3.15
N ASN A 148 1.80 -1.09 4.05
CA ASN A 148 2.26 -1.14 5.44
C ASN A 148 1.27 -1.93 6.31
N TRP A 149 1.61 -3.18 6.59
CA TRP A 149 0.89 -4.06 7.52
C TRP A 149 1.32 -3.89 8.99
N PHE A 150 2.26 -2.98 9.29
CA PHE A 150 2.91 -2.86 10.58
C PHE A 150 2.36 -1.68 11.40
N TRP A 151 2.50 -1.80 12.72
CA TRP A 151 2.00 -0.83 13.70
C TRP A 151 2.89 0.41 13.88
N GLU A 152 3.98 0.54 13.11
CA GLU A 152 4.86 1.72 13.01
C GLU A 152 5.27 1.95 11.53
N PRO A 153 5.89 3.09 11.17
CA PRO A 153 6.30 3.38 9.79
C PRO A 153 7.36 2.40 9.25
N VAL A 154 7.21 1.99 7.99
CA VAL A 154 8.17 1.11 7.29
C VAL A 154 8.83 1.82 6.11
N ALA A 155 10.10 1.52 5.85
CA ALA A 155 10.81 2.11 4.72
C ALA A 155 10.34 1.48 3.39
N MET A 156 9.85 2.33 2.48
CA MET A 156 9.75 2.00 1.06
C MET A 156 11.17 1.75 0.52
N GLY A 157 11.41 0.63 -0.14
CA GLY A 157 12.71 0.32 -0.73
C GLY A 157 13.00 1.18 -1.96
N ARG A 158 14.27 1.49 -2.22
CA ARG A 158 14.74 2.19 -3.44
C ARG A 158 14.46 1.38 -4.72
N ARG A 159 14.54 2.02 -5.91
CA ARG A 159 14.33 1.35 -7.21
C ARG A 159 15.16 0.07 -7.39
N ASP A 160 16.39 0.04 -6.90
CA ASP A 160 17.26 -1.14 -6.97
C ASP A 160 16.66 -2.31 -6.17
N TYR A 161 16.37 -2.10 -4.88
CA TYR A 161 15.69 -3.10 -4.05
C TYR A 161 14.32 -3.53 -4.62
N LEU A 162 13.51 -2.58 -5.07
CA LEU A 162 12.22 -2.86 -5.72
C LEU A 162 12.38 -3.69 -7.00
N THR A 163 13.45 -3.48 -7.76
CA THR A 163 13.72 -4.24 -8.99
C THR A 163 14.07 -5.69 -8.65
N ASP A 164 14.89 -5.92 -7.62
CA ASP A 164 15.19 -7.28 -7.14
C ASP A 164 13.96 -7.98 -6.53
N VAL A 165 13.11 -7.25 -5.81
CA VAL A 165 11.84 -7.78 -5.28
C VAL A 165 10.88 -8.18 -6.41
N MET A 166 10.62 -7.30 -7.38
CA MET A 166 9.74 -7.61 -8.50
C MET A 166 10.32 -8.72 -9.40
N ALA A 167 11.65 -8.83 -9.52
CA ALA A 167 12.31 -9.95 -10.18
C ALA A 167 12.15 -11.27 -9.40
N ARG A 168 12.16 -11.24 -8.05
CA ARG A 168 11.88 -12.41 -7.20
C ARG A 168 10.43 -12.86 -7.32
N ILE A 169 9.45 -11.95 -7.43
CA ILE A 169 8.04 -12.30 -7.73
C ILE A 169 7.94 -12.94 -9.12
N THR A 170 8.48 -12.28 -10.16
CA THR A 170 8.50 -12.80 -11.54
C THR A 170 9.15 -14.20 -11.65
N LYS A 171 10.23 -14.46 -10.90
CA LYS A 171 10.95 -15.74 -10.90
C LYS A 171 10.13 -16.90 -10.31
N ASN A 172 9.26 -16.64 -9.34
CA ASN A 172 8.53 -17.68 -8.59
C ASN A 172 7.06 -17.79 -9.01
N CYS A 173 6.37 -16.68 -9.21
CA CYS A 173 4.99 -16.65 -9.69
C CYS A 173 4.89 -16.78 -11.22
N GLY A 174 5.98 -16.47 -11.94
CA GLY A 174 6.04 -16.49 -13.39
C GLY A 174 5.69 -15.13 -14.02
N LEU A 175 6.11 -14.94 -15.26
CA LEU A 175 6.01 -13.66 -15.96
C LEU A 175 4.55 -13.21 -16.15
N TYR A 176 4.24 -11.99 -15.69
CA TYR A 176 2.90 -11.37 -15.67
C TYR A 176 1.81 -12.20 -14.99
N VAL A 177 2.16 -12.93 -13.92
CA VAL A 177 1.22 -13.56 -12.98
C VAL A 177 1.17 -12.70 -11.72
N PRO A 178 -0.02 -12.35 -11.17
CA PRO A 178 -0.11 -11.57 -9.94
C PRO A 178 0.71 -12.19 -8.79
N GLY A 179 1.29 -11.35 -7.94
CA GLY A 179 1.95 -11.85 -6.74
C GLY A 179 2.55 -10.79 -5.83
N THR A 180 2.86 -11.24 -4.62
CA THR A 180 3.31 -10.42 -3.49
C THR A 180 4.56 -11.04 -2.87
N TYR A 181 5.47 -10.19 -2.41
CA TYR A 181 6.69 -10.49 -1.66
C TYR A 181 6.67 -9.74 -0.32
N THR A 182 7.03 -10.42 0.76
CA THR A 182 7.34 -9.81 2.06
C THR A 182 8.48 -10.56 2.73
N SER A 183 8.83 -10.20 3.97
CA SER A 183 9.76 -10.95 4.79
C SER A 183 9.12 -11.39 6.10
N SER A 184 9.31 -12.66 6.47
CA SER A 184 8.78 -13.23 7.72
C SER A 184 9.44 -12.65 8.98
N GLU A 185 10.56 -11.93 8.83
CA GLU A 185 11.21 -11.13 9.89
C GLU A 185 10.54 -9.75 10.07
N GLY A 186 9.60 -9.39 9.19
CA GLY A 186 8.93 -8.10 9.17
C GLY A 186 9.82 -6.91 8.78
N GLY A 187 9.30 -5.70 9.02
CA GLY A 187 10.01 -4.45 8.78
C GLY A 187 10.24 -4.10 7.30
N VAL A 188 9.51 -4.75 6.39
CA VAL A 188 9.43 -4.42 4.97
C VAL A 188 7.95 -4.36 4.55
N PRO A 189 7.53 -3.41 3.69
CA PRO A 189 6.21 -3.45 3.08
C PRO A 189 5.91 -4.78 2.39
N TYR A 190 4.62 -5.10 2.27
CA TYR A 190 4.15 -6.15 1.36
C TYR A 190 4.16 -5.56 -0.05
N TYR A 191 5.14 -5.95 -0.86
CA TYR A 191 5.35 -5.45 -2.22
C TYR A 191 4.72 -6.38 -3.24
N GLY A 192 4.04 -5.86 -4.25
CA GLY A 192 3.51 -6.73 -5.29
C GLY A 192 2.87 -6.03 -6.47
N TYR A 193 2.21 -6.84 -7.29
CA TYR A 193 1.36 -6.40 -8.38
C TYR A 193 0.20 -7.38 -8.61
N MET A 194 -0.97 -6.85 -8.97
CA MET A 194 -2.16 -7.66 -9.27
C MET A 194 -3.12 -6.95 -10.23
N ASN A 195 -4.07 -7.70 -10.79
CA ASN A 195 -5.12 -7.13 -11.65
C ASN A 195 -6.02 -6.18 -10.84
N TYR A 196 -6.16 -4.94 -11.31
CA TYR A 196 -7.09 -3.97 -10.76
C TYR A 196 -8.55 -4.36 -11.05
N ARG A 197 -9.41 -4.16 -10.04
CA ARG A 197 -10.87 -4.11 -10.13
C ARG A 197 -11.37 -3.08 -9.12
N ALA A 198 -12.50 -2.43 -9.38
CA ALA A 198 -13.13 -1.57 -8.39
C ALA A 198 -13.53 -2.40 -7.14
N GLY A 199 -13.32 -1.84 -5.95
CA GLY A 199 -13.54 -2.54 -4.67
C GLY A 199 -12.51 -3.63 -4.35
N LEU A 200 -11.41 -3.73 -5.09
CA LEU A 200 -10.25 -4.56 -4.74
C LEU A 200 -9.60 -4.02 -3.47
N ASP A 201 -9.56 -4.82 -2.40
CA ASP A 201 -8.76 -4.49 -1.23
C ASP A 201 -7.30 -4.91 -1.48
N PHE A 202 -6.52 -4.04 -2.12
CA PHE A 202 -5.21 -4.43 -2.67
C PHE A 202 -4.18 -4.79 -1.60
N CYS A 203 -4.42 -4.42 -0.35
CA CYS A 203 -3.61 -4.88 0.77
C CYS A 203 -4.15 -6.18 1.35
N MET A 204 -5.44 -6.30 1.72
CA MET A 204 -6.00 -7.54 2.28
C MET A 204 -5.97 -8.73 1.30
N ASP A 205 -6.12 -8.49 -0.01
CA ASP A 205 -6.04 -9.55 -1.02
C ASP A 205 -4.58 -9.96 -1.33
N SER A 206 -3.56 -9.23 -0.82
CA SER A 206 -2.15 -9.40 -1.25
C SER A 206 -1.50 -10.72 -0.80
N ASP A 207 -1.84 -11.25 0.37
CA ASP A 207 -1.31 -12.50 0.92
C ASP A 207 -2.31 -13.68 0.78
N SER A 208 -3.46 -13.45 0.16
CA SER A 208 -4.58 -14.39 0.04
C SER A 208 -4.27 -15.74 -0.65
N SER A 209 -3.12 -15.86 -1.33
CA SER A 209 -2.69 -17.09 -2.02
C SER A 209 -1.57 -17.82 -1.28
N ASN A 210 -1.88 -18.97 -0.68
CA ASN A 210 -0.92 -19.85 0.01
C ASN A 210 0.13 -20.54 -0.90
N ARG A 211 0.35 -20.03 -2.12
CA ARG A 211 1.22 -20.62 -3.13
C ARG A 211 2.48 -19.76 -3.31
N PRO A 212 3.66 -20.22 -2.85
CA PRO A 212 4.91 -19.48 -3.03
C PRO A 212 5.51 -19.59 -4.44
N ARG A 213 4.87 -20.35 -5.34
CA ARG A 213 5.28 -20.52 -6.75
C ARG A 213 4.16 -21.05 -7.64
N CYS A 214 4.33 -20.82 -8.93
CA CYS A 214 3.55 -21.44 -10.02
C CYS A 214 4.42 -22.39 -10.85
#